data_AF-A0A377A5J5-F1
#
_entry.id   AF-A0A377A5J5-F1
#
_cell.length_a   1.000
_cell.length_b   1.000
_cell.length_c   1.000
_cell.angle_alpha   90.00
_cell.angle_beta   90.00
_cell.angle_gamma   90.00
#
_symmetry.space_group_name_H-M   'P 1'
#
loop_
_entity.id
_entity.type
_entity.pdbx_description
1 polymer ?
#
loop_
_entity_poly.entity_id
_entity_poly.type
_entity_poly.pdbx_seq_one_letter_code
_entity_poly.pdbx_strand_id
1 'polypeptide(L)'
;MAISSLVQTKALTEEGFLHVFPQIYDCEGFFVARLRKTQAIPALPAPKYKVGNFPFSPVKDREAGTNSSGGCKCWLKLGWKPATLATDKELWLFPVGIEALIGKVRFSRLGIKLAETHNKGYRWQHEAVIALATPDNVNAFELTPQEAEEWYRGRDVYPQAAPVADDVLVTFQHQPIGLAKRIGSRLKNSYPRELVRDGKLFTGNA
;
A
#
# COMPACT_ATOMS: atom_id res chain seq x y z
N MET A 1 -5.74 23.62 7.75
CA MET A 1 -6.24 22.51 8.58
C MET A 1 -6.78 23.12 9.86
N ALA A 2 -8.08 23.47 9.85
CA ALA A 2 -8.75 24.03 11.02
C ALA A 2 -9.11 22.86 11.93
N ILE A 3 -8.44 22.76 13.07
CA ILE A 3 -8.90 21.88 14.15
C ILE A 3 -10.24 22.47 14.61
N SER A 4 -11.27 21.63 14.65
CA SER A 4 -12.63 21.98 15.09
C SER A 4 -12.59 22.84 16.37
N SER A 5 -13.37 23.93 16.40
CA SER A 5 -13.46 24.89 17.51
C SER A 5 -13.88 24.27 18.85
N LEU A 6 -14.43 23.04 18.83
CA LEU A 6 -14.80 22.28 20.02
C LEU A 6 -13.61 21.64 20.75
N VAL A 7 -12.50 21.35 20.04
CA VAL A 7 -11.29 20.74 20.63
C VAL A 7 -10.46 21.79 21.39
N GLN A 8 -10.64 23.07 21.07
CA GLN A 8 -9.72 24.13 21.47
C GLN A 8 -9.92 24.68 22.88
N THR A 9 -11.03 24.45 23.59
CA THR A 9 -11.24 25.16 24.87
C THR A 9 -10.88 24.37 26.11
N LYS A 10 -11.01 23.04 26.12
CA LYS A 10 -10.78 22.25 27.34
C LYS A 10 -9.36 21.72 27.50
N ALA A 11 -8.61 21.59 26.41
CA ALA A 11 -7.29 20.97 26.38
C ALA A 11 -6.17 21.92 25.91
N LEU A 12 -6.50 23.15 25.52
CA LEU A 12 -5.52 24.11 25.02
C LEU A 12 -4.79 24.75 26.20
N THR A 13 -3.46 24.66 26.20
CA THR A 13 -2.61 25.33 27.18
C THR A 13 -2.33 26.77 26.76
N GLU A 14 -1.84 27.60 27.69
CA GLU A 14 -1.50 29.00 27.41
C GLU A 14 -0.41 29.12 26.33
N GLU A 15 0.50 28.15 26.25
CA GLU A 15 1.56 28.07 25.26
C GLU A 15 1.07 27.61 23.87
N GLY A 16 -0.20 27.23 23.75
CA GLY A 16 -0.81 26.76 22.51
C GLY A 16 -0.62 25.27 22.23
N PHE A 17 -0.29 24.46 23.25
CA PHE A 17 -0.25 22.99 23.15
C PHE A 17 -1.63 22.37 23.38
N LEU A 18 -1.79 21.12 22.97
CA LEU A 18 -2.93 20.31 23.36
C LEU A 18 -2.50 19.34 24.46
N HIS A 19 -3.04 19.53 25.66
CA HIS A 19 -2.90 18.62 26.79
C HIS A 19 -4.25 17.92 27.02
N VAL A 20 -4.43 16.77 26.39
CA VAL A 20 -5.69 16.03 26.40
C VAL A 20 -5.67 15.00 27.53
N PHE A 21 -6.44 15.26 28.59
CA PHE A 21 -6.73 14.27 29.62
C PHE A 21 -7.90 13.37 29.21
N PRO A 22 -7.93 12.09 29.64
CA PRO A 22 -8.95 11.13 29.20
C PRO A 22 -10.39 11.63 29.36
N GLN A 23 -10.69 12.26 30.50
CA GLN A 23 -12.01 12.78 30.83
C GLN A 23 -12.50 13.95 29.96
N ILE A 24 -11.62 14.55 29.13
CA ILE A 24 -12.01 15.70 28.30
C ILE A 24 -12.84 15.25 27.10
N TYR A 25 -12.45 14.13 26.47
CA TYR A 25 -13.05 13.64 25.22
C TYR A 25 -13.40 12.14 25.23
N ASP A 26 -13.39 11.50 26.41
CA ASP A 26 -13.66 10.07 26.56
C ASP A 26 -12.75 9.21 25.64
N CYS A 27 -11.46 9.52 25.71
CA CYS A 27 -10.42 8.88 24.92
C CYS A 27 -9.16 8.64 25.76
N GLU A 28 -8.11 8.10 25.17
CA GLU A 28 -6.79 8.03 25.82
C GLU A 28 -6.23 9.44 26.09
N GLY A 29 -5.33 9.55 27.07
CA GLY A 29 -4.64 10.80 27.37
C GLY A 29 -3.42 10.99 26.46
N PHE A 30 -3.22 12.22 25.96
CA PHE A 30 -2.07 12.55 25.10
C PHE A 30 -1.68 14.02 25.17
N PHE A 31 -0.43 14.30 24.77
CA PHE A 31 0.12 15.65 24.66
C PHE A 31 0.63 15.90 23.24
N VAL A 32 0.27 17.05 22.65
CA VAL A 32 0.70 17.45 21.30
C VAL A 32 1.20 18.88 21.30
N ALA A 33 2.43 19.06 20.83
CA ALA A 33 3.03 20.36 20.55
C ALA A 33 3.41 20.48 19.07
N ARG A 34 3.15 21.65 18.46
CA ARG A 34 3.53 21.96 17.08
C ARG A 34 4.43 23.19 17.05
N LEU A 35 5.72 22.98 16.81
CA LEU A 35 6.70 24.05 16.72
C LEU A 35 7.01 24.40 15.26
N ARG A 36 7.35 25.66 15.00
CA ARG A 36 7.85 26.11 13.70
C ARG A 36 9.29 26.57 13.85
N LYS A 37 10.21 25.96 13.09
CA LYS A 37 11.59 26.44 12.99
C LYS A 37 11.59 27.78 12.24
N THR A 38 11.98 28.87 12.91
CA THR A 38 11.96 30.24 12.35
C THR A 38 13.29 30.67 11.73
N GLN A 39 14.39 30.00 12.08
CA GLN A 39 15.73 30.30 11.57
C GLN A 39 16.61 29.05 11.51
N ALA A 40 17.69 29.11 10.72
CA ALA A 40 18.73 28.10 10.74
C ALA A 40 19.50 28.12 12.07
N ILE A 41 20.11 27.00 12.42
CA ILE A 41 20.98 26.87 13.60
C ILE A 41 22.34 26.32 13.14
N PRO A 42 23.43 26.56 13.90
CA PRO A 42 24.73 25.98 13.59
C PRO A 42 24.66 24.47 13.37
N ALA A 43 25.39 23.98 12.37
CA ALA A 43 25.43 22.56 12.04
C ALA A 43 26.19 21.77 13.12
N LEU A 44 25.72 20.54 13.37
CA LEU A 44 26.46 19.59 14.19
C LEU A 44 27.63 18.98 13.40
N PRO A 45 28.65 18.43 14.07
CA PRO A 45 29.72 17.69 13.40
C PRO A 45 29.17 16.57 12.50
N ALA A 46 29.86 16.30 11.39
CA ALA A 46 29.45 15.26 10.45
C ALA A 46 29.41 13.86 11.12
N PRO A 47 28.39 13.04 10.81
CA PRO A 47 28.29 11.69 11.36
C PRO A 47 29.45 10.81 10.89
N LYS A 48 29.92 9.93 11.78
CA LYS A 48 31.04 8.99 11.50
C LYS A 48 30.59 7.63 10.96
N TYR A 49 29.30 7.34 10.94
CA TYR A 49 28.78 6.03 10.49
C TYR A 49 28.77 5.92 8.96
N LYS A 50 28.95 4.71 8.44
CA LYS A 50 28.84 4.38 7.02
C LYS A 50 27.54 3.61 6.79
N VAL A 51 26.74 4.02 5.81
CA VAL A 51 25.42 3.41 5.52
C VAL A 51 25.45 2.27 4.50
N GLY A 52 26.61 1.96 3.93
CA GLY A 52 26.78 0.92 2.91
C GLY A 52 26.21 1.31 1.54
N ASN A 53 26.24 0.36 0.60
CA ASN A 53 25.73 0.57 -0.75
C ASN A 53 24.19 0.47 -0.78
N PHE A 54 23.57 1.31 -1.59
CA PHE A 54 22.14 1.24 -1.83
C PHE A 54 21.83 0.08 -2.80
N PRO A 55 20.96 -0.87 -2.44
CA PRO A 55 20.82 -2.13 -3.19
C PRO A 55 19.89 -2.04 -4.43
N PHE A 56 19.35 -0.86 -4.74
CA PHE A 56 18.42 -0.66 -5.85
C PHE A 56 19.01 0.25 -6.93
N SER A 57 18.65 -0.01 -8.18
CA SER A 57 19.02 0.81 -9.33
C SER A 57 17.79 1.31 -10.07
N PRO A 58 17.81 2.47 -10.72
CA PRO A 58 16.72 2.91 -11.58
C PRO A 58 16.42 1.91 -12.71
N VAL A 59 15.14 1.66 -12.97
CA VAL A 59 14.72 0.88 -14.13
C VAL A 59 15.06 1.65 -15.39
N LYS A 60 15.66 0.97 -16.39
CA LYS A 60 16.01 1.60 -17.67
C LYS A 60 14.75 1.93 -18.46
N ASP A 61 14.73 3.06 -19.17
CA ASP A 61 13.54 3.55 -19.92
C ASP A 61 12.94 2.52 -20.90
N ARG A 62 13.76 1.65 -21.48
CA ARG A 62 13.32 0.58 -22.39
C ARG A 62 12.51 -0.51 -21.66
N GLU A 63 12.84 -0.79 -20.40
CA GLU A 63 12.08 -1.67 -19.52
C GLU A 63 10.87 -0.95 -18.94
N ALA A 64 10.98 0.34 -18.59
CA ALA A 64 9.84 1.14 -18.14
C ALA A 64 8.71 1.15 -19.20
N GLY A 65 9.06 1.33 -20.48
CA GLY A 65 8.14 1.26 -21.63
C GLY A 65 7.46 -0.11 -21.78
N THR A 66 8.21 -1.20 -21.64
CA THR A 66 7.70 -2.58 -21.73
C THR A 66 6.93 -2.99 -20.46
N ASN A 67 7.23 -2.37 -19.32
CA ASN A 67 6.47 -2.51 -18.07
C ASN A 67 5.15 -1.75 -18.12
N SER A 68 5.08 -0.66 -18.90
CA SER A 68 3.84 0.03 -19.20
C SER A 68 3.03 -0.59 -20.35
N SER A 69 3.64 -1.34 -21.28
CA SER A 69 2.94 -1.83 -22.49
C SER A 69 2.97 -3.35 -22.75
N GLY A 70 3.72 -4.15 -21.99
CA GLY A 70 3.90 -5.61 -22.21
C GLY A 70 3.39 -6.54 -21.11
N GLY A 71 2.69 -6.02 -20.08
CA GLY A 71 2.21 -6.85 -18.97
C GLY A 71 1.35 -6.12 -17.93
N CYS A 72 1.38 -4.79 -17.91
CA CYS A 72 0.38 -3.97 -17.22
C CYS A 72 -0.94 -3.96 -17.99
N LYS A 73 -1.66 -5.09 -17.99
CA LYS A 73 -3.09 -5.07 -18.32
C LYS A 73 -3.84 -4.38 -17.17
N CYS A 74 -3.93 -3.05 -17.26
CA CYS A 74 -4.96 -2.15 -16.72
C CYS A 74 -5.23 -1.96 -15.22
N TRP A 75 -4.75 -2.77 -14.26
CA TRP A 75 -5.24 -2.65 -12.87
C TRP A 75 -4.72 -1.46 -12.07
N LEU A 76 -3.46 -1.08 -12.27
CA LEU A 76 -2.74 -0.17 -11.38
C LEU A 76 -2.66 1.24 -12.00
N LYS A 77 -3.18 2.25 -11.30
CA LYS A 77 -2.92 3.64 -11.68
C LYS A 77 -1.64 4.11 -10.99
N LEU A 78 -0.55 4.15 -11.74
CA LEU A 78 0.64 4.87 -11.31
C LEU A 78 0.39 6.37 -11.51
N GLY A 79 0.04 7.06 -10.41
CA GLY A 79 0.02 8.53 -10.35
C GLY A 79 1.41 9.13 -10.59
N TRP A 80 1.51 10.46 -10.59
CA TRP A 80 2.67 11.23 -11.10
C TRP A 80 4.07 10.80 -10.61
N LYS A 81 4.94 10.59 -11.61
CA LYS A 81 6.42 10.50 -11.55
C LYS A 81 7.04 9.71 -10.38
N PRO A 82 6.57 8.52 -10.00
CA PRO A 82 7.31 7.70 -9.06
C PRO A 82 8.58 7.17 -9.75
N ALA A 83 9.71 7.23 -9.04
CA ALA A 83 10.92 6.56 -9.50
C ALA A 83 10.71 5.05 -9.32
N THR A 84 10.60 4.33 -10.43
CA THR A 84 10.58 2.87 -10.38
C THR A 84 12.02 2.41 -10.30
N LEU A 85 12.40 1.85 -9.15
CA LEU A 85 13.72 1.26 -8.96
C LEU A 85 13.56 -0.26 -8.95
N ALA A 86 14.55 -0.97 -9.46
CA ALA A 86 14.59 -2.42 -9.51
C ALA A 86 15.84 -2.97 -8.82
N THR A 87 15.71 -4.21 -8.37
CA THR A 87 16.83 -5.13 -8.15
C THR A 87 16.79 -6.21 -9.25
N ASP A 88 17.73 -7.15 -9.24
CA ASP A 88 17.81 -8.22 -10.26
C ASP A 88 16.50 -8.99 -10.49
N LYS A 89 15.66 -9.14 -9.46
CA LYS A 89 14.40 -9.92 -9.53
C LYS A 89 13.17 -9.22 -9.00
N GLU A 90 13.29 -7.99 -8.53
CA GLU A 90 12.18 -7.29 -7.88
C GLU A 90 11.98 -5.90 -8.48
N LEU A 91 10.71 -5.56 -8.68
CA LEU A 91 10.29 -4.25 -9.11
C LEU A 91 9.69 -3.51 -7.91
N TRP A 92 10.20 -2.31 -7.63
CA TRP A 92 9.77 -1.48 -6.51
C TRP A 92 9.39 -0.08 -6.96
N LEU A 93 8.43 0.52 -6.24
CA LEU A 93 7.99 1.89 -6.46
C LEU A 93 8.40 2.76 -5.29
N PHE A 94 9.29 3.73 -5.52
CA PHE A 94 9.77 4.64 -4.48
C PHE A 94 9.18 6.05 -4.61
N PRO A 95 8.89 6.72 -3.48
CA PRO A 95 8.48 8.11 -3.49
C PRO A 95 9.69 9.03 -3.79
N VAL A 96 9.57 9.92 -4.78
CA VAL A 96 10.68 10.81 -5.21
C VAL A 96 11.28 11.62 -4.06
N GLY A 97 10.48 12.05 -3.09
CA GLY A 97 10.95 12.84 -1.94
C GLY A 97 11.99 12.11 -1.07
N ILE A 98 12.12 10.78 -1.18
CA ILE A 98 13.09 9.99 -0.42
C ILE A 98 14.48 9.96 -1.05
N GLU A 99 14.61 10.32 -2.32
CA GLU A 99 15.89 10.23 -3.05
C GLU A 99 17.00 11.05 -2.35
N ALA A 100 16.65 12.22 -1.83
CA ALA A 100 17.58 13.10 -1.09
C ALA A 100 18.12 12.48 0.21
N LEU A 101 17.54 11.37 0.69
CA LEU A 101 17.95 10.65 1.89
C LEU A 101 18.76 9.37 1.58
N ILE A 102 18.80 8.93 0.32
CA ILE A 102 19.61 7.78 -0.10
C ILE A 102 21.10 8.09 0.17
N GLY A 103 21.80 7.16 0.82
CA GLY A 103 23.19 7.35 1.23
C GLY A 103 23.39 8.15 2.52
N LYS A 104 22.31 8.66 3.16
CA LYS A 104 22.39 9.37 4.46
C LYS A 104 21.98 8.50 5.65
N VAL A 105 21.10 7.54 5.43
CA VAL A 105 20.60 6.58 6.43
C VAL A 105 20.44 5.19 5.81
N ARG A 106 20.44 4.15 6.66
CA ARG A 106 20.07 2.80 6.24
C ARG A 106 18.56 2.65 6.32
N PHE A 107 17.92 2.25 5.22
CA PHE A 107 16.49 2.02 5.17
C PHE A 107 16.14 0.57 5.51
N SER A 108 15.09 0.37 6.31
CA SER A 108 14.53 -0.95 6.56
C SER A 108 13.60 -1.41 5.44
N ARG A 109 12.76 -0.49 4.92
CA ARG A 109 11.90 -0.68 3.74
C ARG A 109 11.70 0.67 3.06
N LEU A 110 11.65 0.67 1.73
CA LEU A 110 11.38 1.85 0.93
C LEU A 110 10.23 1.56 -0.02
N GLY A 111 9.22 2.44 -0.02
CA GLY A 111 8.10 2.33 -0.93
C GLY A 111 7.36 0.99 -0.87
N ILE A 112 6.83 0.57 -2.01
CA ILE A 112 6.03 -0.66 -2.17
C ILE A 112 6.68 -1.58 -3.21
N LYS A 113 6.71 -2.89 -2.93
CA LYS A 113 7.13 -3.88 -3.92
C LYS A 113 5.98 -4.08 -4.89
N LEU A 114 6.23 -3.82 -6.16
CA LEU A 114 5.24 -3.95 -7.22
C LEU A 114 5.09 -5.39 -7.65
N ALA A 115 6.20 -6.02 -8.02
CA ALA A 115 6.21 -7.34 -8.61
C ALA A 115 7.57 -8.04 -8.42
N GLU A 116 7.55 -9.35 -8.58
CA GLU A 116 8.76 -10.14 -8.84
C GLU A 116 8.83 -10.49 -10.33
N THR A 117 10.03 -10.45 -10.89
CA THR A 117 10.27 -10.83 -12.28
C THR A 117 10.41 -12.34 -12.39
N HIS A 118 9.76 -12.92 -13.40
CA HIS A 118 9.85 -14.32 -13.77
C HIS A 118 10.12 -14.46 -15.27
N ASN A 119 10.60 -15.62 -15.71
CA ASN A 119 10.96 -15.89 -17.11
C ASN A 119 9.87 -15.57 -18.15
N LYS A 120 8.59 -15.50 -17.73
CA LYS A 120 7.43 -15.24 -18.60
C LYS A 120 6.57 -14.04 -18.16
N GLY A 121 7.13 -13.11 -17.38
CA GLY A 121 6.43 -11.88 -16.99
C GLY A 121 6.55 -11.56 -15.50
N TYR A 122 5.52 -10.90 -14.96
CA TYR A 122 5.52 -10.37 -13.60
C TYR A 122 4.59 -11.15 -12.68
N ARG A 123 5.05 -11.40 -11.46
CA ARG A 123 4.19 -11.80 -10.34
C ARG A 123 3.94 -10.58 -9.47
N TRP A 124 2.78 -9.95 -9.69
CA TRP A 124 2.33 -8.80 -8.91
C TRP A 124 2.18 -9.16 -7.42
N GLN A 125 2.60 -8.24 -6.56
CA GLN A 125 2.51 -8.39 -5.12
C GLN A 125 1.17 -7.89 -4.60
N HIS A 126 0.64 -8.55 -3.58
CA HIS A 126 -0.63 -8.18 -2.96
C HIS A 126 -0.63 -6.72 -2.49
N GLU A 127 0.46 -6.24 -1.87
CA GLU A 127 0.56 -4.84 -1.40
C GLU A 127 0.33 -3.80 -2.52
N ALA A 128 0.83 -4.08 -3.73
CA ALA A 128 0.68 -3.19 -4.86
C ALA A 128 -0.76 -3.16 -5.36
N VAL A 129 -1.43 -4.31 -5.34
CA VAL A 129 -2.85 -4.42 -5.70
C VAL A 129 -3.70 -3.60 -4.74
N ILE A 130 -3.49 -3.75 -3.43
CA ILE A 130 -4.26 -3.00 -2.42
C ILE A 130 -3.99 -1.49 -2.52
N ALA A 131 -2.74 -1.09 -2.76
CA ALA A 131 -2.36 0.33 -2.77
C ALA A 131 -2.70 1.07 -4.07
N LEU A 132 -2.66 0.39 -5.22
CA LEU A 132 -2.67 1.06 -6.54
C LEU A 132 -3.80 0.61 -7.46
N ALA A 133 -4.50 -0.50 -7.15
CA ALA A 133 -5.55 -0.99 -8.04
C ALA A 133 -6.79 -0.09 -7.97
N THR A 134 -7.42 0.15 -9.11
CA THR A 134 -8.70 0.84 -9.17
C THR A 134 -9.85 -0.15 -9.38
N PRO A 135 -10.91 -0.10 -8.56
CA PRO A 135 -12.03 -1.04 -8.65
C PRO A 135 -12.84 -0.87 -9.95
N ASP A 136 -12.85 0.30 -10.58
CA ASP A 136 -13.48 0.58 -11.89
C ASP A 136 -12.77 -0.09 -13.09
N ASN A 137 -11.99 -1.14 -12.85
CA ASN A 137 -11.27 -1.82 -13.90
C ASN A 137 -12.21 -2.73 -14.71
N VAL A 138 -12.04 -2.77 -16.03
CA VAL A 138 -12.77 -3.62 -16.97
C VAL A 138 -12.77 -5.11 -16.62
N ASN A 139 -11.73 -5.62 -15.96
CA ASN A 139 -11.71 -7.00 -15.47
C ASN A 139 -11.68 -7.15 -13.95
N ALA A 140 -12.19 -6.12 -13.25
CA ALA A 140 -12.61 -6.28 -11.86
C ALA A 140 -13.76 -7.30 -11.78
N PHE A 141 -13.75 -8.09 -10.71
CA PHE A 141 -14.77 -9.08 -10.42
C PHE A 141 -15.18 -8.96 -8.95
N GLU A 142 -16.40 -8.49 -8.75
CA GLU A 142 -16.99 -8.27 -7.44
C GLU A 142 -17.46 -9.59 -6.84
N LEU A 143 -16.92 -9.95 -5.68
CA LEU A 143 -17.35 -11.12 -4.93
C LEU A 143 -18.63 -10.83 -4.15
N THR A 144 -19.47 -11.84 -4.03
CA THR A 144 -20.52 -11.88 -3.01
C THR A 144 -19.89 -11.98 -1.60
N PRO A 145 -20.65 -11.68 -0.52
CA PRO A 145 -20.16 -11.84 0.84
C PRO A 145 -19.66 -13.26 1.14
N GLN A 146 -20.34 -14.30 0.64
CA GLN A 146 -19.96 -15.69 0.85
C GLN A 146 -18.64 -16.03 0.14
N GLU A 147 -18.47 -15.57 -1.10
CA GLU A 147 -17.23 -15.76 -1.85
C GLU A 147 -16.06 -14.98 -1.25
N ALA A 148 -16.31 -13.77 -0.75
CA ALA A 148 -15.31 -12.97 -0.04
C ALA A 148 -14.87 -13.66 1.27
N GLU A 149 -15.78 -14.36 1.96
CA GLU A 149 -15.44 -15.13 3.16
C GLU A 149 -14.45 -16.25 2.82
N GLU A 150 -14.72 -16.99 1.75
CA GLU A 150 -13.83 -18.05 1.27
C GLU A 150 -12.48 -17.48 0.78
N TRP A 151 -12.50 -16.29 0.15
CA TRP A 151 -11.28 -15.59 -0.25
C TRP A 151 -10.37 -15.29 0.95
N TYR A 152 -10.91 -14.69 2.02
CA TYR A 152 -10.15 -14.36 3.23
C TYR A 152 -9.71 -15.59 4.04
N ARG A 153 -10.40 -16.73 3.85
CA ARG A 153 -9.96 -18.05 4.34
C ARG A 153 -8.86 -18.69 3.50
N GLY A 154 -8.37 -18.00 2.46
CA GLY A 154 -7.32 -18.49 1.58
C GLY A 154 -7.77 -19.62 0.65
N ARG A 155 -9.08 -19.74 0.42
CA ARG A 155 -9.67 -20.79 -0.43
C ARG A 155 -9.97 -20.26 -1.82
N ASP A 156 -9.91 -21.15 -2.81
CA ASP A 156 -10.32 -20.84 -4.18
C ASP A 156 -11.82 -20.54 -4.22
N VAL A 157 -12.22 -19.59 -5.08
CA VAL A 157 -13.61 -19.15 -5.21
C VAL A 157 -14.21 -19.75 -6.49
N TYR A 158 -15.48 -20.17 -6.43
CA TYR A 158 -16.20 -20.79 -7.55
C TYR A 158 -17.42 -19.94 -7.91
N PRO A 159 -17.23 -18.85 -8.67
CA PRO A 159 -18.33 -17.96 -9.00
C PRO A 159 -19.32 -18.62 -9.96
N GLN A 160 -20.60 -18.30 -9.79
CA GLN A 160 -21.65 -18.77 -10.72
C GLN A 160 -21.43 -18.23 -12.14
N ALA A 161 -21.04 -16.96 -12.26
CA ALA A 161 -20.64 -16.33 -13.51
C ALA A 161 -19.12 -16.14 -13.51
N ALA A 162 -18.41 -16.92 -14.33
CA ALA A 162 -16.96 -16.80 -14.43
C ALA A 162 -16.57 -15.49 -15.15
N PRO A 163 -15.53 -14.78 -14.68
CA PRO A 163 -15.00 -13.64 -15.42
C PRO A 163 -14.42 -14.08 -16.77
N VAL A 164 -14.42 -13.15 -17.73
CA VAL A 164 -13.93 -13.39 -19.08
C VAL A 164 -12.40 -13.42 -19.12
N ALA A 165 -11.74 -12.60 -18.30
CA ALA A 165 -10.30 -12.49 -18.24
C ALA A 165 -9.66 -13.61 -17.40
N ASP A 166 -8.44 -14.00 -17.79
CA ASP A 166 -7.66 -14.99 -17.03
C ASP A 166 -6.98 -14.40 -15.81
N ASP A 167 -6.52 -13.15 -15.88
CA ASP A 167 -6.08 -12.36 -14.72
C ASP A 167 -7.26 -11.49 -14.29
N VAL A 168 -7.61 -11.54 -13.01
CA VAL A 168 -8.84 -10.94 -12.47
C VAL A 168 -8.47 -10.08 -11.26
N LEU A 169 -8.93 -8.83 -11.24
CA LEU A 169 -8.90 -8.00 -10.03
C LEU A 169 -10.10 -8.36 -9.17
N VAL A 170 -9.85 -9.00 -8.03
CA VAL A 170 -10.91 -9.40 -7.11
C VAL A 170 -11.27 -8.22 -6.23
N THR A 171 -12.55 -7.88 -6.18
CA THR A 171 -13.09 -6.79 -5.36
C THR A 171 -14.17 -7.29 -4.41
N PHE A 172 -14.33 -6.59 -3.29
CA PHE A 172 -15.46 -6.77 -2.37
C PHE A 172 -15.83 -5.43 -1.76
N GLN A 173 -17.12 -5.10 -1.75
CA GLN A 173 -17.64 -3.76 -1.43
C GLN A 173 -16.97 -2.67 -2.28
N HIS A 174 -16.73 -2.98 -3.56
CA HIS A 174 -16.04 -2.10 -4.50
C HIS A 174 -14.62 -1.69 -4.05
N GLN A 175 -13.97 -2.52 -3.23
CA GLN A 175 -12.58 -2.35 -2.82
C GLN A 175 -11.71 -3.50 -3.35
N PRO A 176 -10.50 -3.23 -3.89
CA PRO A 176 -9.54 -4.27 -4.24
C PRO A 176 -9.18 -5.14 -3.04
N ILE A 177 -9.30 -6.46 -3.19
CA ILE A 177 -8.92 -7.44 -2.15
C ILE A 177 -7.87 -8.45 -2.64
N GLY A 178 -7.51 -8.39 -3.92
CA GLY A 178 -6.36 -9.12 -4.47
C GLY A 178 -6.45 -9.35 -5.97
N LEU A 179 -5.48 -10.07 -6.51
CA LEU A 179 -5.52 -10.59 -7.88
C LEU A 179 -5.81 -12.08 -7.83
N ALA A 180 -6.54 -12.59 -8.80
CA ALA A 180 -6.74 -14.02 -8.98
C ALA A 180 -6.41 -14.43 -10.41
N LYS A 181 -6.08 -15.71 -10.58
CA LYS A 181 -6.06 -16.35 -11.90
C LYS A 181 -7.27 -17.24 -12.05
N ARG A 182 -8.01 -17.07 -13.15
CA ARG A 182 -9.06 -17.99 -13.53
C ARG A 182 -8.45 -19.31 -14.03
N ILE A 183 -8.91 -20.43 -13.48
CA ILE A 183 -8.50 -21.77 -13.88
C ILE A 183 -9.77 -22.58 -14.12
N GLY A 184 -10.24 -22.63 -15.37
CA GLY A 184 -11.54 -23.21 -15.68
C GLY A 184 -12.66 -22.41 -15.01
N SER A 185 -13.43 -23.05 -14.14
CA SER A 185 -14.54 -22.44 -13.41
C SER A 185 -14.17 -21.80 -12.07
N ARG A 186 -12.92 -21.93 -11.61
CA ARG A 186 -12.49 -21.39 -10.30
C ARG A 186 -11.57 -20.19 -10.45
N LEU A 187 -11.64 -19.29 -9.48
CA LEU A 187 -10.65 -18.26 -9.23
C LEU A 187 -9.64 -18.78 -8.21
N LYS A 188 -8.40 -18.95 -8.68
CA LYS A 188 -7.29 -19.36 -7.82
C LYS A 188 -6.96 -18.25 -6.83
N ASN A 189 -7.01 -18.58 -5.55
CA ASN A 189 -6.69 -17.67 -4.48
C ASN A 189 -5.20 -17.32 -4.48
N SER A 190 -4.90 -16.02 -4.35
CA SER A 190 -3.53 -15.53 -4.13
C SER A 190 -3.45 -14.58 -2.93
N TYR A 191 -4.39 -14.70 -1.99
CA TYR A 191 -4.37 -13.96 -0.75
C TYR A 191 -3.15 -14.40 0.08
N PRO A 192 -2.37 -13.46 0.66
CA PRO A 192 -1.18 -13.82 1.41
C PRO A 192 -1.51 -14.71 2.60
N ARG A 193 -0.76 -15.81 2.77
CA ARG A 193 -1.05 -16.84 3.78
C ARG A 193 -0.98 -16.30 5.20
N GLU A 194 -0.08 -15.35 5.43
CA GLU A 194 0.10 -14.64 6.69
C GLU A 194 -1.09 -13.74 7.06
N LEU A 195 -1.99 -13.44 6.11
CA LEU A 195 -3.20 -12.65 6.33
C LEU A 195 -4.47 -13.50 6.39
N VAL A 196 -4.38 -14.80 6.08
CA VAL A 196 -5.53 -15.73 6.08
C VAL A 196 -6.19 -15.74 7.45
N ARG A 197 -7.52 -15.76 7.46
CA ARG A 197 -8.33 -15.69 8.67
C ARG A 197 -9.21 -16.93 8.81
N ASP A 198 -9.02 -17.67 9.90
CA ASP A 198 -9.76 -18.91 10.18
C ASP A 198 -11.06 -18.69 10.98
N GLY A 199 -11.28 -17.48 11.52
CA GLY A 199 -12.42 -17.15 12.39
C GLY A 199 -13.70 -16.73 11.66
N LYS A 200 -14.70 -16.27 12.43
CA LYS A 200 -15.92 -15.63 11.90
C LYS A 200 -15.57 -14.25 11.33
N LEU A 201 -15.87 -14.04 10.05
CA LEU A 201 -15.47 -12.82 9.33
C LEU A 201 -16.56 -11.79 9.22
N PHE A 202 -17.78 -12.23 8.92
CA PHE A 202 -18.93 -11.35 8.76
C PHE A 202 -19.93 -11.62 9.87
N THR A 203 -20.26 -10.58 10.64
CA THR A 203 -21.47 -10.59 11.46
C THR A 203 -22.61 -10.30 10.51
N GLY A 204 -23.31 -11.33 10.06
CA GLY A 204 -24.56 -11.11 9.33
C GLY A 204 -25.47 -10.24 10.18
N ASN A 205 -25.97 -9.14 9.63
CA ASN A 205 -27.22 -8.59 10.10
C ASN A 205 -28.28 -9.59 9.66
N ALA A 206 -28.71 -10.44 10.58
CA ALA A 206 -29.99 -11.13 10.46
C ALA A 206 -31.11 -10.11 10.66
#